data_AF-A0A2T0QWM9-F1
#
_entry.id   AF-A0A2T0QWM9-F1
#
_cell.length_a   1.000
_cell.length_b   1.000
_cell.length_c   1.000
_cell.angle_alpha   90.00
_cell.angle_beta   90.00
_cell.angle_gamma   90.00
#
_symmetry.space_group_name_H-M   'P 1'
#
loop_
_entity.id
_entity.type
_entity.pdbx_description
1 polymer ?
#
loop_
_entity_poly.entity_id
_entity_poly.type
_entity_poly.pdbx_seq_one_letter_code
_entity_poly.pdbx_strand_id
1 'polypeptide(L)'
;MTLCAETGPICTAYSNDQTIVASVCVSIDRAIGTRSVLAPCGTCQERLALWGPDVDVGVADPADPAAWSSRKLRELIPFYWAAASQVDSAWPAVSDHEW
;
A
#
# COMPACT_ATOMS: atom_id res chain seq x y z
N MET A 1 -8.56 -16.02 -4.72
CA MET A 1 -7.76 -15.00 -5.43
C MET A 1 -6.31 -15.21 -5.00
N THR A 2 -5.38 -15.46 -5.93
CA THR A 2 -3.96 -15.76 -5.59
C THR A 2 -3.10 -14.51 -5.44
N LEU A 3 -3.52 -13.36 -5.99
CA LEU A 3 -2.83 -12.06 -5.89
C LEU A 3 -3.83 -10.95 -5.52
N CYS A 4 -3.38 -9.94 -4.75
CA CYS A 4 -4.20 -8.78 -4.37
C CYS A 4 -4.36 -7.82 -5.58
N ALA A 5 -5.43 -7.00 -5.62
CA ALA A 5 -5.79 -6.14 -6.76
C ALA A 5 -4.73 -5.07 -7.10
N GLU A 6 -3.95 -4.66 -6.10
CA GLU A 6 -2.89 -3.66 -6.21
C GLU A 6 -1.68 -4.18 -7.01
N THR A 7 -1.53 -5.50 -7.15
CA THR A 7 -0.37 -6.12 -7.80
C THR A 7 -0.17 -5.61 -9.23
N GLY A 8 -1.24 -5.55 -10.03
CA GLY A 8 -1.17 -5.10 -11.43
C GLY A 8 -0.71 -3.63 -11.56
N PRO A 9 -1.37 -2.67 -10.89
CA PRO A 9 -0.93 -1.28 -10.87
C PRO A 9 0.49 -1.08 -10.35
N ILE A 10 0.89 -1.81 -9.29
CA ILE A 10 2.26 -1.75 -8.75
C ILE A 10 3.28 -2.19 -9.81
N CYS A 11 3.05 -3.33 -10.47
CA CYS A 11 3.94 -3.80 -11.53
C CYS A 11 3.99 -2.84 -12.72
N THR A 12 2.86 -2.19 -13.04
CA THR A 12 2.79 -1.19 -14.11
C THR A 12 3.60 0.05 -13.75
N ALA A 13 3.49 0.56 -12.52
CA ALA A 13 4.29 1.69 -12.06
C ALA A 13 5.79 1.35 -12.08
N TYR A 14 6.14 0.17 -11.57
CA TYR A 14 7.51 -0.33 -11.59
C TYR A 14 8.10 -0.39 -13.01
N SER A 15 7.36 -0.99 -13.96
CA SER A 15 7.82 -1.19 -15.34
C SER A 15 7.96 0.11 -16.12
N ASN A 16 7.29 1.18 -15.69
CA ASN A 16 7.33 2.50 -16.32
C ASN A 16 8.18 3.50 -15.52
N ASP A 17 8.96 3.04 -14.55
CA ASP A 17 9.79 3.90 -13.68
C ASP A 17 8.99 5.03 -12.99
N GLN A 18 7.79 4.69 -12.51
CA GLN A 18 6.90 5.63 -11.84
C GLN A 18 6.98 5.50 -10.32
N THR A 19 7.03 6.64 -9.65
CA THR A 19 6.93 6.71 -8.19
C THR A 19 5.47 6.59 -7.74
N ILE A 20 5.18 5.58 -6.92
CA ILE A 20 3.88 5.46 -6.24
C ILE A 20 3.90 6.39 -5.02
N VAL A 21 3.06 7.41 -5.03
CA VAL A 21 2.86 8.30 -3.87
C VAL A 21 1.63 7.94 -3.05
N ALA A 22 0.67 7.22 -3.65
CA ALA A 22 -0.55 6.79 -2.98
C ALA A 22 -1.14 5.50 -3.60
N SER A 23 -1.89 4.74 -2.81
CA SER A 23 -2.63 3.54 -3.25
C SER A 23 -3.99 3.42 -2.54
N VAL A 24 -5.02 3.01 -3.29
CA VAL A 24 -6.34 2.72 -2.73
C VAL A 24 -6.93 1.47 -3.39
N CYS A 25 -7.43 0.55 -2.57
CA CYS A 25 -8.12 -0.65 -3.04
C CYS A 25 -9.63 -0.48 -2.78
N VAL A 26 -10.45 -0.51 -3.82
CA VAL A 26 -11.90 -0.37 -3.72
C VAL A 26 -12.55 -1.69 -4.09
N SER A 27 -13.32 -2.25 -3.18
CA SER A 27 -14.18 -3.41 -3.43
C SER A 27 -15.61 -2.96 -3.65
N ILE A 28 -16.31 -3.65 -4.55
CA ILE A 28 -17.74 -3.45 -4.80
C ILE A 28 -18.44 -4.78 -4.58
N ASP A 29 -19.31 -4.83 -3.58
CA ASP A 29 -20.26 -5.92 -3.46
C ASP A 29 -21.41 -5.66 -4.43
N ARG A 30 -21.46 -6.44 -5.51
CA ARG A 30 -22.49 -6.29 -6.56
C ARG A 30 -23.87 -6.74 -6.12
N ALA A 31 -24.00 -7.57 -5.08
CA ALA A 31 -25.29 -8.04 -4.60
C ALA A 31 -26.04 -6.93 -3.85
N ILE A 32 -25.31 -6.09 -3.11
CA ILE A 32 -25.88 -5.01 -2.28
C ILE A 32 -25.51 -3.60 -2.78
N GLY A 33 -24.69 -3.48 -3.81
CA GLY A 33 -24.31 -2.20 -4.42
C GLY A 33 -23.34 -1.36 -3.58
N THR A 34 -22.78 -1.93 -2.52
CA THR A 34 -21.93 -1.22 -1.56
C THR A 34 -20.49 -1.16 -2.03
N ARG A 35 -19.88 0.01 -1.91
CA ARG A 35 -18.45 0.22 -2.14
C ARG A 35 -17.74 0.29 -0.80
N SER A 36 -16.61 -0.39 -0.67
CA SER A 36 -15.76 -0.34 0.51
C SER A 36 -14.30 -0.11 0.12
N VAL A 37 -13.59 0.67 0.92
CA VAL A 37 -12.13 0.81 0.80
C VAL A 37 -11.49 -0.28 1.65
N LEU A 38 -10.55 -1.02 1.07
CA LEU A 38 -9.77 -2.03 1.76
C LEU A 38 -8.38 -1.48 2.05
N ALA A 39 -7.93 -1.60 3.29
CA ALA A 39 -6.52 -1.40 3.60
C ALA A 39 -5.68 -2.39 2.78
N PRO A 40 -4.49 -2.00 2.29
CA PRO A 40 -3.64 -2.90 1.54
C PRO A 40 -3.30 -4.14 2.37
N CYS A 41 -3.38 -5.31 1.75
CA CYS A 41 -2.98 -6.59 2.36
C CYS A 41 -1.49 -6.52 2.77
N GLY A 42 -1.04 -7.30 3.77
CA GLY A 42 0.37 -7.24 4.23
C GLY A 42 1.40 -7.42 3.10
N THR A 43 1.13 -8.28 2.12
CA THR A 43 1.99 -8.41 0.94
C THR A 43 1.99 -7.17 0.04
N CYS A 44 0.87 -6.47 -0.10
CA CYS A 44 0.82 -5.19 -0.80
C CYS A 44 1.48 -4.08 -0.02
N GLN A 45 1.43 -4.11 1.32
CA GLN A 45 2.17 -3.20 2.18
C GLN A 45 3.69 -3.33 1.94
N GLU A 46 4.23 -4.56 1.91
CA GLU A 46 5.65 -4.78 1.58
C GLU A 46 6.02 -4.33 0.16
N ARG A 47 5.14 -4.54 -0.82
CA ARG A 47 5.37 -4.03 -2.19
C ARG A 47 5.38 -2.51 -2.23
N LEU A 48 4.45 -1.86 -1.52
CA LEU A 48 4.39 -0.40 -1.45
C LEU A 48 5.57 0.19 -0.66
N ALA A 49 6.14 -0.55 0.28
CA ALA A 49 7.31 -0.14 1.05
C ALA A 49 8.54 0.13 0.18
N LEU A 50 8.58 -0.41 -1.05
CA LEU A 50 9.59 -0.07 -2.06
C LEU A 50 9.64 1.43 -2.40
N TRP A 51 8.51 2.13 -2.26
CA TRP A 51 8.42 3.58 -2.44
C TRP A 51 8.47 4.36 -1.11
N GLY A 52 8.83 3.70 -0.01
CA GLY A 52 9.09 4.30 1.29
C GLY A 52 7.88 4.39 2.23
N PRO A 53 8.11 4.85 3.48
CA PRO A 53 7.11 4.85 4.55
C PRO A 53 6.02 5.92 4.37
N ASP A 54 6.25 6.86 3.48
CA ASP A 54 5.44 8.06 3.25
C ASP A 54 4.32 7.89 2.22
N VAL A 55 4.24 6.72 1.58
CA VAL A 55 3.15 6.37 0.67
C VAL A 55 1.82 6.47 1.40
N ASP A 56 0.88 7.20 0.82
CA ASP A 56 -0.49 7.33 1.32
C ASP A 56 -1.33 6.11 0.94
N VAL A 57 -2.02 5.50 1.90
CA VAL A 57 -2.87 4.33 1.66
C VAL A 57 -4.28 4.56 2.16
N GLY A 58 -5.26 4.13 1.37
CA GLY A 58 -6.67 4.18 1.76
C GLY A 58 -6.99 3.10 2.80
N VAL A 59 -7.67 3.50 3.88
CA VAL A 59 -8.20 2.58 4.91
C VAL A 59 -9.67 2.89 5.18
N ALA A 60 -10.49 1.86 5.36
CA ALA A 60 -11.87 2.04 5.81
C ALA A 60 -11.92 2.68 7.20
N ASP A 61 -12.97 3.47 7.44
CA ASP A 61 -13.31 3.86 8.80
C ASP A 61 -13.89 2.65 9.56
N PRO A 62 -13.37 2.29 10.74
CA PRO A 62 -13.92 1.18 11.54
C PRO A 62 -15.36 1.40 12.00
N ALA A 63 -15.79 2.65 12.11
CA ALA A 63 -17.12 3.05 12.57
C ALA A 63 -18.13 3.20 11.42
N ASP A 64 -17.66 3.47 10.19
CA ASP A 64 -18.52 3.62 9.01
C ASP A 64 -17.88 2.95 7.78
N PRO A 65 -18.39 1.79 7.33
CA PRO A 65 -17.88 1.08 6.16
C PRO A 65 -17.94 1.86 4.83
N ALA A 66 -18.74 2.93 4.75
CA ALA A 66 -18.81 3.83 3.60
C ALA A 66 -17.79 4.98 3.69
N ALA A 67 -17.29 5.29 4.89
CA ALA A 67 -16.25 6.26 5.11
C ALA A 67 -14.86 5.62 5.00
N TRP A 68 -13.88 6.46 4.65
CA TRP A 68 -12.49 6.06 4.54
C TRP A 68 -11.60 7.25 4.77
N SER A 69 -10.33 6.99 5.03
CA SER A 69 -9.31 8.02 5.18
C SER A 69 -8.00 7.57 4.54
N SER A 70 -7.16 8.55 4.22
CA SER A 70 -5.78 8.30 3.82
C SER A 70 -4.88 8.28 5.06
N ARG A 71 -3.99 7.28 5.14
CA ARG A 71 -2.98 7.12 6.19
C ARG A 71 -1.61 6.89 5.57
N LYS A 72 -0.53 7.22 6.28
CA LYS A 72 0.83 6.86 5.85
C LYS A 72 1.05 5.37 6.04
N LEU A 73 1.79 4.74 5.12
CA LEU A 73 2.08 3.30 5.17
C LEU A 73 2.71 2.87 6.51
N ARG A 74 3.61 3.69 7.07
CA ARG A 74 4.19 3.44 8.40
C ARG A 74 3.18 3.35 9.55
N GLU A 75 1.98 3.93 9.42
CA GLU A 75 0.92 3.78 10.43
C GLU A 75 0.31 2.37 10.41
N LEU A 76 0.36 1.68 9.25
CA LEU A 76 -0.12 0.32 9.09
C LEU A 76 0.93 -0.72 9.49
N ILE A 77 2.22 -0.36 9.40
CA ILE A 77 3.36 -1.23 9.75
C ILE A 77 4.26 -0.54 10.80
N PRO A 78 3.76 -0.30 12.03
CA PRO A 78 4.48 0.47 13.04
C PRO A 78 5.78 -0.20 13.54
N PHE A 79 5.93 -1.50 13.30
CA PHE A 79 7.11 -2.30 13.66
C PHE A 79 7.73 -2.93 12.43
N TYR A 80 8.07 -2.11 11.43
CA TYR A 80 8.65 -2.58 10.17
C TYR A 80 10.00 -3.29 10.39
N TRP A 81 10.19 -4.42 9.74
CA TRP A 81 11.33 -5.32 10.00
C TRP A 81 12.68 -4.67 9.67
N ALA A 82 12.74 -3.81 8.64
CA ALA A 82 13.98 -3.17 8.22
C ALA A 82 14.46 -2.08 9.21
N ALA A 83 13.60 -1.66 10.16
CA ALA A 83 14.06 -0.82 11.26
C ALA A 83 15.10 -1.54 12.16
N ALA A 84 15.11 -2.87 12.17
CA ALA A 84 16.07 -3.67 12.94
C ALA A 84 17.36 -3.99 12.17
N SER A 85 17.42 -3.74 10.84
CA SER A 85 18.52 -4.22 9.98
C SER A 85 19.72 -3.26 9.88
N GLN A 86 19.73 -2.12 10.57
CA GLN A 86 20.83 -1.12 10.56
C GLN A 86 21.23 -0.60 9.17
N VAL A 87 20.34 -0.69 8.17
CA VAL A 87 20.51 -0.04 6.86
C VAL A 87 20.13 1.44 7.01
N ASP A 88 20.94 2.34 6.45
CA ASP A 88 20.90 3.81 6.67
C ASP A 88 19.53 4.48 6.39
N SER A 89 18.63 3.80 5.66
CA SER A 89 17.20 4.07 5.68
C SER A 89 16.47 2.82 6.16
N ALA A 90 15.70 2.92 7.25
CA ALA A 90 14.88 1.82 7.79
C ALA A 90 13.80 1.30 6.83
N TRP A 91 13.76 1.79 5.59
CA TRP A 91 12.82 1.49 4.52
C TRP A 91 13.56 1.52 3.17
N PRO A 92 13.14 0.70 2.18
CA PRO A 92 13.65 0.81 0.82
C PRO A 92 13.39 2.19 0.22
N ALA A 93 14.25 2.61 -0.70
CA ALA A 93 14.11 3.84 -1.46
C ALA A 93 13.88 3.54 -2.94
N VAL A 94 13.24 4.46 -3.64
CA VAL A 94 13.04 4.38 -5.10
C VAL A 94 14.38 4.29 -5.85
N SER A 95 15.45 4.87 -5.30
CA SER A 95 16.81 4.74 -5.84
C SER A 95 17.33 3.29 -5.85
N ASP A 96 16.75 2.41 -5.04
CA ASP A 96 17.14 1.00 -4.97
C ASP A 96 16.53 0.15 -6.09
N HIS A 97 15.71 0.76 -6.97
CA HIS A 97 15.07 0.10 -8.12
C HIS A 97 16.00 -0.05 -9.33
N GLU A 98 17.22 0.50 -9.26
CA GLU A 98 18.21 0.41 -10.35
C GLU A 98 18.92 -0.95 -10.30
N TRP A 99 18.72 -1.76 -11.34
CA TRP A 99 19.42 -3.03 -11.57
C TRP A 99 20.02 -3.12 -12.97
#